data_AF-A0A2W5ZKB7-F1
#
_entry.id   AF-A0A2W5ZKB7-F1
#
_cell.length_a   1.000
_cell.length_b   1.000
_cell.length_c   1.000
_cell.angle_alpha   90.00
_cell.angle_beta   90.00
_cell.angle_gamma   90.00
#
_symmetry.space_group_name_H-M   'P 1'
#
loop_
_entity.id
_entity.type
_entity.pdbx_description
1 polymer ?
#
loop_
_entity_poly.entity_id
_entity_poly.type
_entity_poly.pdbx_seq_one_letter_code
_entity_poly.pdbx_strand_id
1 'polypeptide(L)' 'MRASEAEILVIPGLGGSGPDHWQSRLEAKIPTARRVVQADWEHPALDAWRVAPGRKASCVSLDS' A
#
# COMPACT_ATOMS: atom_id res chain seq x y z
N MET A 1 8.42 16.81 -11.05
CA MET A 1 7.53 15.64 -10.84
C MET A 1 6.73 15.90 -9.58
N ARG A 2 5.40 15.79 -9.66
CA ARG A 2 4.50 15.92 -8.51
C ARG A 2 4.19 14.54 -7.95
N ALA A 3 3.92 14.44 -6.65
CA ALA A 3 3.53 13.18 -6.03
C ALA A 3 2.26 12.57 -6.66
N SER A 4 1.35 13.42 -7.17
CA SER A 4 0.15 13.02 -7.89
C SER A 4 0.40 12.38 -9.27
N GLU A 5 1.62 12.49 -9.80
CA GLU A 5 2.01 11.94 -11.10
C GLU A 5 2.78 10.62 -10.98
N ALA A 6 3.06 10.19 -9.74
CA ALA A 6 3.79 8.95 -9.45
C ALA A 6 2.86 7.94 -8.79
N GLU A 7 3.02 6.67 -9.15
CA GLU A 7 2.51 5.55 -8.37
C GLU A 7 3.36 5.39 -7.11
N ILE A 8 2.75 5.51 -5.93
CA ILE A 8 3.45 5.46 -4.65
C ILE A 8 3.07 4.18 -3.93
N LEU A 9 4.04 3.31 -3.66
CA LEU A 9 3.85 2.13 -2.84
C LEU A 9 4.27 2.42 -1.40
N VAL A 10 3.32 2.26 -0.47
CA VAL A 10 3.54 2.33 0.97
C VAL A 10 3.79 0.91 1.47
N ILE A 11 4.98 0.66 2.00
CA ILE A 11 5.39 -0.65 2.53
C ILE A 11 5.50 -0.52 4.06
N PRO A 12 4.51 -1.00 4.84
CA PRO A 12 4.58 -0.96 6.30
C PRO A 12 5.55 -2.01 6.85
N GLY A 13 6.08 -1.74 8.04
CA GLY A 13 6.92 -2.69 8.79
C GLY A 13 6.11 -3.60 9.73
N LEU A 14 6.78 -4.08 10.79
CA LEU A 14 6.16 -4.85 11.88
C LEU A 14 4.99 -4.10 12.52
N GLY A 15 3.90 -4.80 12.82
CA GLY A 15 2.64 -4.21 13.33
C GLY A 15 1.91 -3.34 12.30
N GLY A 16 2.42 -3.28 11.07
CA GLY A 16 1.85 -2.53 9.97
C GLY A 16 1.98 -1.02 10.14
N SER A 17 0.86 -0.33 9.98
CA SER A 17 0.76 1.12 10.10
C SER A 17 -0.67 1.46 10.49
N GLY A 18 -0.90 1.54 11.79
CA GLY A 18 -2.21 1.89 12.36
C GLY A 18 -2.77 3.22 11.84
N PRO A 19 -4.02 3.56 12.18
CA PRO A 19 -4.73 4.70 11.61
C PRO A 19 -4.02 6.05 11.82
N ASP A 20 -3.34 6.21 12.96
CA ASP A 20 -2.65 7.46 13.29
C ASP A 20 -1.22 7.55 12.75
N HIS A 21 -0.71 6.47 12.16
CA HIS A 21 0.65 6.43 11.63
C HIS A 21 0.79 7.35 10.42
N TRP A 22 1.95 7.99 10.26
CA TRP A 22 2.18 8.94 9.17
C TRP A 22 2.04 8.29 7.79
N GLN A 23 2.35 6.99 7.66
CA GLN A 23 2.13 6.22 6.41
C GLN A 23 0.64 6.13 6.05
N SER A 24 -0.25 5.97 7.03
CA SER A 24 -1.71 5.98 6.82
C SER A 24 -2.21 7.36 6.42
N ARG A 25 -1.64 8.42 7.03
CA ARG A 25 -1.95 9.81 6.65
C ARG A 25 -1.47 10.14 5.23
N LEU A 26 -0.32 9.59 4.81
CA LEU A 26 0.20 9.73 3.46
C LEU A 26 -0.72 9.04 2.44
N GLU A 27 -1.10 7.80 2.72
CA GLU A 27 -2.04 7.02 1.90
C GLU A 27 -3.37 7.76 1.71
N ALA A 28 -3.91 8.35 2.78
CA ALA A 28 -5.16 9.11 2.73
C ALA A 28 -5.05 10.44 1.95
N LYS A 29 -3.86 11.05 1.89
CA LYS A 29 -3.65 12.36 1.27
C LYS A 29 -3.27 12.29 -0.20
N ILE A 30 -2.67 11.20 -0.66
CA ILE A 30 -2.16 11.08 -2.03
C ILE A 30 -3.00 10.04 -2.77
N PRO A 31 -3.82 10.46 -3.77
CA PRO A 31 -4.73 9.55 -4.48
C PRO A 31 -4.06 8.39 -5.21
N THR A 32 -2.78 8.50 -5.53
CA THR A 32 -1.96 7.47 -6.20
C THR A 32 -1.18 6.60 -5.22
N ALA A 33 -1.27 6.85 -3.91
CA ALA A 33 -0.62 6.01 -2.92
C ALA A 33 -1.41 4.73 -2.66
N ARG A 34 -0.70 3.60 -2.59
CA ARG A 34 -1.27 2.27 -2.34
C ARG A 34 -0.45 1.54 -1.29
N ARG A 35 -1.10 0.95 -0.30
CA ARG A 35 -0.45 0.10 0.70
C ARG A 35 -0.24 -1.32 0.19
N VAL A 36 0.97 -1.83 0.35
CA VAL A 36 1.27 -3.26 0.19
C VAL A 36 0.73 -3.99 1.41
N VAL A 37 -0.26 -4.86 1.20
CA VAL A 37 -0.88 -5.65 2.27
C VAL A 37 -0.09 -6.94 2.49
N GLN A 38 0.23 -7.23 3.75
CA GLN A 38 0.90 -8.46 4.16
C GLN A 38 -0.10 -9.44 4.79
N ALA A 39 0.26 -10.72 4.79
CA ALA A 39 -0.58 -11.78 5.35
C ALA A 39 -0.58 -11.78 6.89
N ASP A 40 0.57 -11.52 7.51
CA ASP A 40 0.76 -11.44 8.96
C ASP A 40 1.66 -10.24 9.27
N TRP A 41 1.14 -9.31 10.07
CA TRP A 41 1.84 -8.10 10.48
C TRP A 41 2.68 -8.30 11.75
N GLU A 42 2.36 -9.31 12.55
CA GLU A 42 3.06 -9.63 13.81
C GLU A 42 4.28 -10.53 13.54
N HIS A 43 4.23 -11.34 12.47
CA HIS A 43 5.34 -12.19 12.02
C HIS A 43 5.65 -11.98 10.54
N PRO A 44 6.18 -10.81 10.15
CA PRO A 44 6.48 -10.51 8.76
C PRO A 44 7.59 -11.43 8.21
N ALA A 45 7.25 -12.25 7.23
CA ALA A 45 8.21 -13.11 6.52
C ALA A 45 8.74 -12.40 5.26
N LEU A 46 10.07 -12.30 5.14
CA LEU A 46 10.72 -11.65 3.99
C LEU A 46 10.33 -12.29 2.65
N ASP A 47 10.19 -13.61 2.60
CA ASP A 47 9.81 -14.31 1.39
C ASP A 47 8.37 -13.97 0.97
N ALA A 48 7.48 -13.77 1.94
CA ALA A 48 6.11 -13.32 1.69
C ALA A 48 6.07 -11.89 1.12
N TRP A 49 7.04 -11.02 1.46
CA TRP A 49 7.14 -9.69 0.87
C TRP A 49 7.55 -9.70 -0.60
N ARG A 50 8.41 -10.65 -1.00
CA ARG A 50 8.87 -10.79 -2.39
C ARG A 50 7.75 -11.24 -3.32
N VAL A 51 6.87 -12.09 -2.83
CA VAL A 51 5.76 -12.63 -3.62
C VAL A 51 4.47 -11.88 -3.42
N ALA A 52 4.37 -10.97 -2.43
CA ALA A 52 3.18 -10.18 -2.18
C ALA A 52 2.81 -9.48 -3.49
N PRO A 53 1.73 -9.93 -4.17
CA PRO A 53 1.26 -9.19 -5.31
C PRO A 53 0.78 -7.87 -4.72
N GLY A 54 1.42 -6.76 -5.10
CA GLY A 54 0.78 -5.47 -4.97
C GLY A 54 -0.52 -5.58 -5.75
N ARG A 55 -1.60 -6.03 -5.09
CA ARG A 55 -2.89 -6.25 -5.73
C ARG A 55 -3.19 -4.93 -6.41
N LYS A 56 -3.21 -4.95 -7.74
CA LYS A 56 -3.63 -3.80 -8.53
C LYS A 56 -4.90 -3.30 -7.89
N ALA A 57 -4.91 -2.06 -7.43
CA ALA A 57 -6.13 -1.41 -7.00
C ALA A 57 -7.06 -1.43 -8.22
N SER A 58 -8.01 -2.37 -8.23
CA SER A 58 -9.01 -2.47 -9.28
C SER A 58 -9.97 -1.31 -9.11
N CYS A 59 -9.66 -0.19 -9.74
CA CYS A 59 -10.58 0.92 -9.93
C CYS A 59 -10.59 1.29 -11.41
N VAL A 60 -11.12 0.39 -12.25
CA VAL A 60 -11.71 0.77 -13.54
C VAL A 60 -12.95 -0.10 -13.68
N SER A 61 -14.11 0.50 -13.43
CA SER A 61 -15.36 0.02 -14.01
C SER A 61 -15.17 0.03 -15.52
N LEU A 62 -15.22 -1.13 -16.15
CA LEU A 62 -15.45 -1.23 -17.59
C LEU A 62 -16.97 -1.25 -17.77
N ASP A 63 -17.57 -0.06 -17.84
CA ASP A 63 -18.86 0.11 -18.49
C ASP A 63 -18.60 0.29 -19.99
N SER A 64 -18.85 -0.77 -20.77
CA SER A 64 -19.47 -0.78 -22.11
C SER A 64 -19.53 -2.22 -22.64
#